data_AF-A0A0B1S601-F1
#
_entry.id   AF-A0A0B1S601-F1
#
_cell.length_a   1.000
_cell.length_b   1.000
_cell.length_c   1.000
_cell.angle_alpha   90.00
_cell.angle_beta   90.00
_cell.angle_gamma   90.00
#
_symmetry.space_group_name_H-M   'P 1'
#
loop_
_entity.id
_entity.type
_entity.pdbx_description
1 polymer ?
#
loop_
_entity_poly.entity_id
_entity_poly.type
_entity_poly.pdbx_seq_one_letter_code
_entity_poly.pdbx_strand_id
1 'polypeptide(L)'
;MILSMRCSMDNEEFAKLMLSAARRLKLAGSIRSFVDRLAFNGVELRCAHLVSKSTKLQFAHFLRLLNKEMKKNATGECGNTVSLRLSAWHANLRNAYDVMVLNSLHHIVLEPFTVPLLPDAAFAHSPLFPVDIPNDKITSIVSYILYGKSTTRQCC
;
A
#
# COMPACT_ATOMS: atom_id res chain seq x y z
N MET A 1 -1.66 14.35 -14.34
CA MET A 1 -2.80 13.44 -14.03
C MET A 1 -2.26 12.09 -13.55
N ILE A 2 -2.86 11.44 -12.55
CA ILE A 2 -2.37 10.14 -12.00
C ILE A 2 -3.37 9.03 -12.28
N LEU A 3 -2.88 7.88 -12.77
CA LEU A 3 -3.69 6.69 -12.98
C LEU A 3 -3.71 5.82 -11.71
N SER A 4 -4.88 5.53 -11.17
CA SER A 4 -5.02 4.57 -10.06
C SER A 4 -5.35 3.17 -10.58
N MET A 5 -4.47 2.20 -10.31
CA MET A 5 -4.59 0.81 -10.76
C MET A 5 -4.83 -0.14 -9.59
N ARG A 6 -5.95 -0.85 -9.61
CA ARG A 6 -6.22 -1.94 -8.68
C ARG A 6 -5.53 -3.21 -9.16
N CYS A 7 -4.78 -3.87 -8.27
CA CYS A 7 -4.40 -5.25 -8.52
C CYS A 7 -5.67 -6.11 -8.39
N SER A 8 -6.22 -6.60 -9.52
CA SER A 8 -7.46 -7.39 -9.54
C SER A 8 -7.15 -8.82 -9.98
N MET A 9 -6.49 -9.58 -9.10
CA MET A 9 -6.10 -10.97 -9.34
C MET A 9 -6.05 -11.73 -8.01
N ASP A 10 -6.03 -13.05 -8.09
CA ASP A 10 -5.91 -13.90 -6.90
C ASP A 10 -4.49 -13.87 -6.31
N ASN A 11 -4.39 -14.18 -5.01
CA ASN A 11 -3.12 -14.20 -4.27
C ASN A 11 -2.06 -15.12 -4.91
N GLU A 12 -2.48 -16.29 -5.39
CA GLU A 12 -1.56 -17.24 -6.03
C GLU A 12 -1.03 -16.72 -7.37
N GLU A 13 -1.89 -16.11 -8.17
CA GLU A 13 -1.49 -15.53 -9.45
C GLU A 13 -0.54 -14.36 -9.24
N PHE A 14 -0.85 -13.50 -8.28
CA PHE A 14 0.01 -12.41 -7.86
C PHE A 14 1.38 -12.93 -7.40
N ALA A 15 1.42 -13.96 -6.56
CA ALA A 15 2.66 -14.57 -6.11
C ALA A 15 3.48 -15.12 -7.29
N LYS A 16 2.85 -15.85 -8.22
CA LYS A 16 3.51 -16.36 -9.44
C LYS A 16 4.04 -15.24 -10.32
N LEU A 17 3.32 -14.13 -10.44
CA LEU A 17 3.78 -12.95 -11.19
C LEU A 17 4.99 -12.32 -10.50
N MET A 18 4.93 -12.15 -9.18
CA MET A 18 5.98 -11.53 -8.39
C MET A 18 7.24 -12.40 -8.32
N LEU A 19 7.14 -13.73 -8.35
CA LEU A 19 8.33 -14.59 -8.31
C LEU A 19 9.21 -14.48 -9.57
N SER A 20 8.61 -14.26 -10.74
CA SER A 20 9.36 -14.18 -12.00
C SER A 20 9.92 -12.78 -12.27
N ALA A 21 11.25 -12.68 -12.35
CA ALA A 21 11.93 -11.42 -12.69
C ALA A 21 11.47 -10.87 -14.07
N ALA A 22 11.33 -11.73 -15.06
CA ALA A 22 10.87 -11.36 -16.39
C ALA A 22 9.42 -10.83 -16.38
N ARG A 23 8.51 -11.48 -15.61
CA ARG A 23 7.12 -11.01 -15.51
C ARG A 23 7.02 -9.69 -14.76
N ARG A 24 7.80 -9.48 -13.70
CA ARG A 24 7.87 -8.18 -12.99
C ARG A 24 8.33 -7.06 -13.93
N LEU A 25 9.39 -7.31 -14.71
CA LEU A 25 9.90 -6.33 -15.68
C LEU A 25 8.87 -6.02 -16.77
N LYS A 26 8.24 -7.06 -17.34
CA LYS A 26 7.18 -6.91 -18.34
C LYS A 26 6.01 -6.10 -17.78
N LEU A 27 5.57 -6.36 -16.55
CA LEU A 27 4.50 -5.61 -15.90
C LEU A 27 4.86 -4.13 -15.72
N ALA A 28 6.07 -3.84 -15.22
CA ALA A 28 6.54 -2.46 -15.06
C ALA A 28 6.59 -1.70 -16.40
N GLY A 29 7.10 -2.34 -17.45
CA GLY A 29 7.12 -1.79 -18.80
C GLY A 29 5.72 -1.57 -19.38
N SER A 30 4.78 -2.51 -19.16
CA SER A 30 3.39 -2.36 -19.60
C SER A 30 2.69 -1.19 -18.91
N ILE A 31 2.90 -1.00 -17.61
CA ILE A 31 2.38 0.16 -16.87
C ILE A 31 2.95 1.45 -17.45
N ARG A 32 4.27 1.51 -17.67
CA ARG A 32 4.93 2.67 -18.27
C ARG A 32 4.34 3.02 -19.64
N SER A 33 4.24 2.03 -20.52
CA SER A 33 3.65 2.20 -21.86
C SER A 33 2.19 2.69 -21.81
N PHE A 34 1.40 2.22 -20.84
CA PHE A 34 0.02 2.67 -20.67
C PHE A 34 -0.05 4.12 -20.16
N VAL A 35 0.80 4.48 -19.20
CA VAL A 35 0.94 5.85 -18.69
C VAL A 35 1.31 6.82 -19.83
N ASP A 36 2.30 6.47 -20.66
CA ASP A 36 2.75 7.31 -21.78
C ASP A 36 1.67 7.49 -22.84
N ARG A 37 1.05 6.39 -23.27
CA ARG A 37 0.03 6.40 -24.32
C ARG A 37 -1.18 7.27 -23.97
N LEU A 38 -1.50 7.39 -22.69
CA LEU A 38 -2.64 8.17 -22.21
C LEU A 38 -2.23 9.49 -21.55
N ALA A 39 -0.96 9.89 -21.69
CA ALA A 39 -0.40 11.14 -21.15
C ALA A 39 -0.65 11.33 -19.64
N PHE A 40 -0.58 10.25 -18.85
CA PHE A 40 -0.55 10.35 -17.39
C PHE A 40 0.86 10.73 -16.93
N ASN A 41 0.96 11.41 -15.78
CA ASN A 41 2.21 11.83 -15.14
C ASN A 41 2.55 10.93 -13.94
N GLY A 42 1.90 9.78 -13.83
CA GLY A 42 2.18 8.84 -12.76
C GLY A 42 1.13 7.77 -12.55
N VAL A 43 1.46 6.87 -11.64
CA VAL A 43 0.65 5.70 -11.30
C VAL A 43 0.54 5.54 -9.78
N GLU A 44 -0.68 5.31 -9.30
CA GLU A 44 -0.99 4.87 -7.95
C GLU A 44 -1.36 3.38 -8.00
N LEU A 45 -0.68 2.55 -7.22
CA LEU A 45 -1.00 1.13 -7.09
C LEU A 45 -1.91 0.87 -5.89
N ARG A 46 -2.99 0.12 -6.10
CA ARG A 46 -3.92 -0.36 -5.06
C ARG A 46 -3.84 -1.88 -4.96
N CYS A 47 -2.85 -2.37 -4.23
CA CYS A 47 -2.52 -3.80 -4.14
C CYS A 47 -2.46 -4.34 -2.71
N ALA A 48 -2.94 -3.57 -1.72
CA ALA A 48 -2.77 -3.87 -0.31
C ALA A 48 -3.31 -5.25 0.12
N HIS A 49 -4.34 -5.74 -0.56
CA HIS A 49 -4.97 -7.04 -0.29
C HIS A 49 -4.17 -8.25 -0.80
N LEU A 50 -3.14 -8.04 -1.63
CA LEU A 50 -2.31 -9.12 -2.20
C LEU A 50 -0.88 -9.16 -1.64
N VAL A 51 -0.45 -8.08 -1.00
CA VAL A 51 0.91 -7.98 -0.46
C VAL A 51 0.94 -8.59 0.93
N SER A 52 1.85 -9.54 1.13
CA SER A 52 1.99 -10.28 2.36
C SER A 52 3.47 -10.49 2.70
N LYS A 53 3.73 -11.11 3.85
CA LYS A 53 5.10 -11.44 4.27
C LYS A 53 5.86 -12.27 3.23
N SER A 54 5.18 -13.18 2.51
CA SER A 54 5.81 -14.07 1.53
C SER A 54 6.14 -13.37 0.20
N THR A 55 5.41 -12.31 -0.16
CA THR A 55 5.62 -11.55 -1.41
C THR A 55 6.36 -10.23 -1.21
N LYS A 56 6.63 -9.85 0.05
CA LYS A 56 7.28 -8.59 0.45
C LYS A 56 8.51 -8.24 -0.39
N LEU A 57 9.50 -9.13 -0.46
CA LEU A 57 10.77 -8.84 -1.15
C LEU A 57 10.57 -8.68 -2.66
N GLN A 58 9.77 -9.56 -3.25
CA GLN A 58 9.49 -9.60 -4.68
C GLN A 58 8.66 -8.39 -5.12
N PHE A 59 7.69 -7.97 -4.30
CA PHE A 59 6.93 -6.76 -4.51
C PHE A 59 7.82 -5.51 -4.37
N ALA A 60 8.74 -5.50 -3.40
CA ALA A 60 9.75 -4.43 -3.27
C ALA A 60 10.65 -4.33 -4.51
N HIS A 61 11.08 -5.47 -5.08
CA HIS A 61 11.81 -5.47 -6.35
C HIS A 61 10.98 -4.94 -7.52
N PHE A 62 9.71 -5.32 -7.61
CA PHE A 62 8.79 -4.79 -8.62
C PHE A 62 8.64 -3.27 -8.50
N LEU A 63 8.42 -2.73 -7.29
CA LEU A 63 8.32 -1.29 -7.07
C LEU A 63 9.60 -0.54 -7.46
N ARG A 64 10.79 -1.09 -7.17
CA ARG A 64 12.08 -0.52 -7.61
C ARG A 64 12.17 -0.49 -9.14
N LEU A 65 11.78 -1.57 -9.81
CA LEU A 65 11.75 -1.65 -11.28
C LEU A 65 10.76 -0.63 -11.86
N LEU A 66 9.53 -0.56 -11.33
CA LEU A 66 8.53 0.40 -11.78
C LEU A 66 9.01 1.84 -11.61
N ASN A 67 9.59 2.19 -10.45
CA ASN A 67 10.12 3.53 -10.21
C ASN A 67 11.26 3.85 -11.21
N LYS A 68 12.10 2.88 -11.55
CA LYS A 68 13.13 3.03 -12.58
C LYS A 68 12.52 3.24 -13.98
N GLU A 69 11.54 2.44 -14.38
CA GLU A 69 10.87 2.57 -15.69
C GLU A 69 10.13 3.91 -15.82
N MET A 70 9.47 4.36 -14.76
CA MET A 70 8.74 5.64 -14.74
C MET A 70 9.67 6.84 -14.85
N LYS A 71 10.90 6.74 -14.33
CA LYS A 71 11.93 7.78 -14.47
C LYS A 71 12.64 7.79 -15.83
N LYS A 72 12.46 6.76 -16.66
CA LYS A 72 13.05 6.76 -18.02
C LYS A 72 12.36 7.81 -18.87
N ASN A 73 13.16 8.69 -19.47
CA ASN A 73 12.70 9.75 -20.38
C ASN A 73 11.62 10.64 -19.75
N ALA A 74 11.83 11.07 -18.49
CA ALA A 74 10.95 12.03 -17.84
C ALA A 74 10.96 13.35 -18.63
N THR A 75 9.94 13.57 -19.46
CA THR A 75 9.76 14.80 -20.23
C THR A 75 8.91 15.77 -19.42
N GLY A 76 9.56 16.73 -18.76
CA GLY A 76 8.91 17.83 -18.02
C GLY A 76 9.47 18.04 -16.61
N GLU A 77 9.21 19.22 -16.04
CA GLU A 77 9.74 19.67 -14.75
C GLU A 77 9.28 18.80 -13.56
N CYS A 78 8.10 18.16 -13.64
CA CYS A 78 7.53 17.39 -12.53
C CYS A 78 7.77 15.87 -12.59
N GLY A 79 8.38 15.34 -13.65
CA GLY A 79 8.65 13.90 -13.82
C GLY A 79 7.42 12.98 -13.73
N ASN A 80 7.63 11.67 -13.84
CA ASN A 80 6.57 10.70 -13.60
C ASN A 80 6.60 10.17 -12.17
N THR A 81 5.43 10.13 -11.55
CA THR A 81 5.30 9.73 -10.15
C THR A 81 4.86 8.27 -10.00
N VAL A 82 5.27 7.67 -8.89
CA VAL A 82 4.83 6.34 -8.46
C VAL A 82 4.39 6.45 -7.01
N SER A 83 3.17 6.01 -6.73
CA SER A 83 2.62 5.96 -5.39
C SER A 83 1.95 4.63 -5.10
N LEU A 84 1.77 4.36 -3.81
CA LEU A 84 1.13 3.15 -3.30
C LEU A 84 0.05 3.55 -2.32
N ARG A 85 -1.15 2.99 -2.49
CA ARG A 85 -2.26 3.15 -1.55
C ARG A 85 -2.29 1.99 -0.56
N LEU A 86 -2.31 2.33 0.72
CA LEU A 86 -2.31 1.41 1.85
C LEU A 86 -3.43 1.78 2.83
N SER A 87 -3.95 0.82 3.59
CA SER A 87 -4.86 1.14 4.70
C SER A 87 -4.09 1.83 5.83
N ALA A 88 -4.66 2.91 6.37
CA ALA A 88 -4.13 3.58 7.57
C ALA A 88 -4.14 2.66 8.81
N TRP A 89 -4.98 1.61 8.78
CA TRP A 89 -5.21 0.69 9.90
C TRP A 89 -4.39 -0.60 9.78
N HIS A 90 -3.47 -0.68 8.82
CA HIS A 90 -2.65 -1.87 8.63
C HIS A 90 -1.63 -2.03 9.77
N ALA A 91 -1.90 -2.95 10.70
CA ALA A 91 -0.98 -3.29 11.77
C ALA A 91 0.34 -3.86 11.21
N ASN A 92 1.47 -3.41 11.76
CA ASN A 92 2.80 -3.91 11.41
C ASN A 92 3.14 -3.87 9.90
N LEU A 93 3.04 -2.70 9.25
CA LEU A 93 3.45 -2.45 7.86
C LEU A 93 4.79 -3.09 7.47
N ARG A 94 5.75 -3.16 8.41
CA ARG A 94 7.07 -3.78 8.21
C ARG A 94 7.01 -5.28 7.87
N ASN A 95 5.91 -5.97 8.20
CA ASN A 95 5.74 -7.39 7.89
C ASN A 95 5.40 -7.61 6.42
N ALA A 96 4.57 -6.73 5.83
CA ALA A 96 4.12 -6.84 4.44
C ALA A 96 5.01 -6.04 3.46
N TYR A 97 5.62 -4.95 3.91
CA TYR A 97 6.34 -4.02 3.03
C TYR A 97 7.81 -3.82 3.43
N ASP A 98 8.64 -3.57 2.41
CA ASP A 98 9.99 -3.04 2.57
C ASP A 98 9.91 -1.51 2.68
N VAL A 99 10.09 -0.99 3.90
CA VAL A 99 9.98 0.44 4.20
C VAL A 99 10.98 1.29 3.42
N MET A 100 12.17 0.74 3.12
CA MET A 100 13.16 1.47 2.33
C MET A 100 12.67 1.73 0.91
N VAL A 101 11.91 0.80 0.34
CA VAL A 101 11.28 1.00 -0.97
C VAL A 101 10.10 1.95 -0.89
N LEU A 102 9.28 1.87 0.17
CA LEU A 102 8.18 2.83 0.37
C LEU A 102 8.71 4.27 0.41
N ASN A 103 9.82 4.50 1.11
CA ASN A 103 10.49 5.81 1.19
C ASN A 103 11.07 6.31 -0.15
N SER A 104 11.19 5.44 -1.16
CA SER A 104 11.64 5.81 -2.51
C SER A 104 10.50 6.19 -3.47
N LEU A 105 9.25 5.98 -3.05
CA LEU A 105 8.06 6.36 -3.82
C LEU A 105 7.80 7.87 -3.65
N HIS A 106 7.04 8.46 -4.57
CA HIS A 106 6.76 9.90 -4.54
C HIS A 106 5.82 10.27 -3.39
N HIS A 107 4.84 9.42 -3.11
CA HIS A 107 3.98 9.54 -1.94
C HIS A 107 3.36 8.18 -1.61
N ILE A 108 2.96 8.02 -0.35
CA ILE A 108 2.13 6.90 0.12
C ILE A 108 0.74 7.48 0.41
N VAL A 109 -0.29 6.91 -0.21
CA VAL A 109 -1.67 7.29 0.06
C VAL A 109 -2.20 6.40 1.18
N LEU A 110 -2.60 7.01 2.29
CA LEU A 110 -3.26 6.31 3.38
C LEU A 110 -4.76 6.37 3.19
N GLU A 111 -5.40 5.21 3.15
CA GLU A 111 -6.84 5.05 3.11
C GLU A 111 -7.36 5.02 4.56
N PRO A 112 -8.03 6.09 5.04
CA PRO A 112 -8.36 6.25 6.45
C PRO A 112 -9.62 5.48 6.87
N PHE A 113 -10.20 4.68 5.97
CA PHE A 113 -11.48 4.04 6.21
C PHE A 113 -11.35 2.83 7.14
N THR A 114 -12.04 2.87 8.27
CA THR A 114 -12.15 1.76 9.22
C THR A 114 -13.17 0.75 8.70
N VAL A 115 -12.91 -0.54 8.95
CA VAL A 115 -13.94 -1.57 8.80
C VAL A 115 -14.77 -1.56 10.09
N PRO A 116 -16.12 -1.50 10.01
CA PRO A 116 -16.97 -1.54 11.19
C PRO A 116 -16.60 -2.70 12.11
N LEU A 117 -16.33 -2.38 13.38
CA LEU A 117 -15.98 -3.39 14.40
C LEU A 117 -17.20 -4.18 14.86
N LEU A 118 -18.40 -3.59 14.77
CA LEU A 118 -19.67 -4.17 15.18
C LEU A 118 -20.76 -3.77 14.17
N PRO A 119 -21.64 -4.69 13.74
CA PRO A 119 -22.71 -4.39 12.78
C PRO A 119 -23.81 -3.47 13.36
N ASP A 120 -23.96 -3.45 14.69
CA ASP A 120 -25.11 -2.83 15.37
C ASP A 120 -24.78 -1.50 16.09
N ALA A 121 -23.68 -0.83 15.73
CA ALA A 121 -23.28 0.44 16.33
C ALA A 121 -22.93 1.49 15.27
N ALA A 122 -23.34 2.75 15.50
CA ALA A 122 -22.81 3.87 14.74
C ALA A 122 -21.31 4.01 15.04
N PHE A 123 -20.50 4.04 13.98
CA PHE A 123 -19.04 4.14 14.10
C PHE A 123 -18.51 5.26 13.21
N ALA A 124 -17.42 5.89 13.66
CA ALA A 124 -16.68 6.83 12.83
C ALA A 124 -15.95 6.05 11.73
N HIS A 125 -16.33 6.29 10.48
CA HIS A 125 -15.79 5.56 9.32
C HIS A 125 -14.36 5.99 8.95
N SER A 126 -13.93 7.20 9.32
CA SER A 126 -12.57 7.70 9.04
C SER A 126 -12.10 8.71 10.09
N PRO A 127 -11.87 8.28 11.35
CA PRO A 127 -11.47 9.20 12.40
C PRO A 127 -10.02 9.64 12.20
N LEU A 128 -9.75 10.95 12.33
CA LEU A 128 -8.39 11.50 12.28
C LEU A 128 -7.59 11.25 13.56
N PHE A 129 -8.30 11.05 14.68
CA PHE A 129 -7.74 10.77 16.00
C PHE A 129 -8.27 9.42 16.52
N PRO A 130 -7.51 8.70 17.37
CA PRO A 130 -8.00 7.47 17.99
C PRO A 130 -9.34 7.71 18.69
N VAL A 131 -10.28 6.78 18.49
CA VAL A 131 -11.55 6.76 19.24
C VAL A 131 -11.40 5.68 20.30
N ASP A 132 -11.38 6.08 21.57
CA ASP A 132 -11.30 5.14 22.69
C ASP A 132 -12.60 4.33 22.77
N ILE A 133 -12.53 3.04 22.44
CA ILE A 133 -13.63 2.11 22.63
C ILE A 133 -13.40 1.40 23.98
N PRO A 134 -14.30 1.55 24.96
CA PRO A 134 -14.17 0.86 26.24
C PRO A 134 -14.06 -0.66 26.04
N ASN A 135 -13.01 -1.24 26.65
CA ASN A 135 -12.63 -2.66 26.53
C ASN A 135 -13.76 -3.65 26.87
N ASP A 136 -14.74 -3.22 27.67
CA ASP A 136 -15.81 -4.08 28.18
C ASP A 136 -16.81 -4.55 27.11
N LYS A 137 -16.74 -3.99 25.89
CA LYS A 137 -17.60 -4.37 24.76
C LYS A 137 -16.88 -5.09 23.63
N ILE A 138 -15.59 -5.37 23.79
CA ILE A 138 -14.76 -5.98 22.74
C ILE A 138 -14.80 -7.50 22.91
N THR A 139 -15.61 -8.19 22.10
CA THR A 139 -15.58 -9.65 22.01
C THR A 139 -14.29 -10.11 21.33
N SER A 140 -13.79 -11.27 21.78
CA SER A 140 -12.42 -11.82 21.69
C SER A 140 -11.80 -12.02 20.30
N ILE A 141 -12.44 -11.57 19.21
CA ILE A 141 -11.90 -11.61 17.84
C ILE A 141 -11.01 -10.38 17.55
N VAL A 142 -11.13 -9.31 18.35
CA VAL A 142 -10.63 -7.96 18.04
C VAL A 142 -9.23 -7.65 18.62
N SER A 143 -8.60 -8.59 19.33
CA SER A 143 -7.27 -8.36 19.92
C SER A 143 -6.18 -8.08 18.88
N TYR A 144 -6.35 -8.46 17.61
CA TYR A 144 -5.31 -8.33 16.59
C TYR A 144 -5.19 -6.94 15.95
N ILE A 145 -6.22 -6.08 16.07
CA ILE A 145 -6.22 -4.75 15.42
C ILE A 145 -5.67 -3.66 16.36
N LEU A 146 -5.76 -3.86 17.68
CA LEU A 146 -5.46 -2.81 18.68
C LEU A 146 -4.06 -2.85 19.31
N TYR A 147 -3.24 -3.89 19.10
CA TYR A 147 -1.88 -3.92 19.67
C TYR A 147 -0.85 -3.12 18.85
N GLY A 148 -1.10 -1.82 18.67
CA GLY A 148 -0.05 -0.82 18.60
C GLY A 148 0.33 -0.44 20.03
N LYS A 149 1.32 -1.13 20.62
CA LYS A 149 1.83 -0.76 21.96
C LYS A 149 2.32 0.69 21.93
N SER A 150 1.56 1.59 22.55
CA SER A 150 2.03 2.91 22.94
C SER A 150 3.04 2.72 24.07
N THR A 151 4.34 2.74 23.75
CA THR A 151 5.38 3.01 24.74
C THR A 151 5.42 4.50 24.98
N THR A 152 4.72 4.97 26.00
CA THR A 152 4.97 6.27 26.64
C THR A 152 6.41 6.26 27.16
N ARG A 153 7.33 6.91 26.45
CA ARG A 153 8.58 7.37 27.07
C ARG A 153 8.26 8.65 27.83
N GLN A 154 8.30 8.55 29.15
CA GLN A 154 8.38 9.68 30.05
C GLN A 154 9.68 10.44 29.72
N CYS A 155 9.56 11.69 29.26
CA CYS A 155 10.69 12.60 29.19
C CYS A 155 11.04 13.01 30.62
N CYS A 156 12.24 12.64 31.07
CA CYS A 156 13.02 13.41 32.05
C CYS A 156 14.08 14.18 31.27
#